data_AF-A0A1Z9BUX5-F1
#
_entry.id   AF-A0A1Z9BUX5-F1
#
_cell.length_a   1.000
_cell.length_b   1.000
_cell.length_c   1.000
_cell.angle_alpha   90.00
_cell.angle_beta   90.00
_cell.angle_gamma   90.00
#
_symmetry.space_group_name_H-M   'P 1'
#
loop_
_entity.id
_entity.type
_entity.pdbx_description
1 polymer ?
#
loop_
_entity_poly.entity_id
_entity_poly.type
_entity_poly.pdbx_seq_one_letter_code
_entity_poly.pdbx_strand_id
1 'polypeptide(L)'
;MTEETSLGPDSAGHRGADATATSVVWISGLAFALWAFAVLAQFELIPFVRNGWAFNLWTYLPLPARWVLGIASFAFCFSSVRERAERLVDACRAHLPGSASTSYLWAAAFAVLLTGAAWVFREREPMGDSDLLAFHAAAGWRFVFQEPGASYWIYQAIKLGTSYGLEPFVSVSVLSCLCLGPFVFLLYGAARSLLGESRAPVAVALVLSAGMARVFAGHVEVYAPLLVATAFYLWTAFAHMKGRGQGWLPALALGVTIWTHLSALMLVPSLMALPWLTEDRPTVVGYGKRWVRDGLVCAAPLAVFFLLLFWAGHTEDLDRAWQRGLEVAGWSQAEVSKGWWVRG
;
A
#
# COMPACT_ATOMS: atom_id res chain seq x y z
N MET A 1 26.19 63.69 4.20
CA MET A 1 27.06 62.59 4.67
C MET A 1 26.22 61.71 5.56
N THR A 2 25.58 60.71 4.96
CA THR A 2 24.75 59.70 5.64
C THR A 2 25.16 58.40 4.99
N GLU A 3 25.94 57.60 5.72
CA GLU A 3 26.41 56.27 5.29
C GLU A 3 25.23 55.30 5.31
N GLU A 4 24.73 54.95 4.13
CA GLU A 4 23.91 53.75 3.94
C GLU A 4 24.80 52.52 4.06
N THR A 5 24.69 51.84 5.19
CA THR A 5 25.28 50.52 5.42
C THR A 5 24.45 49.48 4.68
N SER A 6 24.91 49.09 3.49
CA SER A 6 24.35 47.98 2.72
C SER A 6 24.64 46.65 3.43
N LEU A 7 23.65 46.09 4.11
CA LEU A 7 23.69 44.72 4.62
C LEU A 7 23.60 43.75 3.43
N GLY A 8 24.72 43.14 3.07
CA GLY A 8 24.84 42.16 1.99
C GLY A 8 24.03 40.88 2.25
N PRO A 9 23.34 40.31 1.25
CA PRO A 9 22.58 39.08 1.39
C PRO A 9 23.43 37.86 1.00
N ASP A 10 24.28 37.31 1.89
CA ASP A 10 25.10 36.14 1.49
C ASP A 10 25.35 35.04 2.54
N SER A 11 24.73 35.07 3.73
CA SER A 11 25.02 34.05 4.77
C SER A 11 23.98 32.94 4.96
N ALA A 12 22.90 32.90 4.17
CA ALA A 12 21.85 31.89 4.33
C ALA A 12 22.10 30.57 3.56
N GLY A 13 23.03 30.55 2.61
CA GLY A 13 23.23 29.40 1.70
C GLY A 13 23.99 28.20 2.29
N HIS A 14 24.83 28.39 3.32
CA HIS A 14 25.71 27.32 3.80
C HIS A 14 25.13 26.42 4.91
N ARG A 15 24.09 26.85 5.63
CA ARG A 15 23.50 26.01 6.70
C ARG A 15 22.58 24.90 6.17
N GLY A 16 22.15 24.96 4.91
CA GLY A 16 21.25 23.97 4.30
C GLY A 16 21.93 22.69 3.79
N ALA A 17 23.21 22.78 3.42
CA ALA A 17 23.93 21.65 2.81
C ALA A 17 24.33 20.58 3.84
N ASP A 18 24.74 20.97 5.05
CA ASP A 18 25.18 20.02 6.08
C ASP A 18 23.99 19.27 6.72
N ALA A 19 22.85 19.92 6.88
CA ALA A 19 21.63 19.29 7.40
C ALA A 19 21.04 18.24 6.43
N THR A 20 21.21 18.46 5.12
CA THR A 20 20.75 17.52 4.08
C THR A 20 21.68 16.31 3.94
N ALA A 21 23.00 16.50 4.04
CA ALA A 21 23.94 15.37 4.04
C ALA A 21 23.74 14.44 5.26
N THR A 22 23.57 15.01 6.45
CA THR A 22 23.41 14.24 7.69
C THR A 22 22.10 13.43 7.68
N SER A 23 21.00 14.02 7.22
CA SER A 23 19.69 13.33 7.14
C SER A 23 19.68 12.16 6.15
N VAL A 24 20.39 12.27 5.02
CA VAL A 24 20.51 11.18 4.03
C VAL A 24 21.28 9.97 4.58
N VAL A 25 22.32 10.21 5.40
CA VAL A 25 23.10 9.14 6.04
C VAL A 25 22.24 8.36 7.05
N TRP A 26 21.46 9.06 7.89
CA TRP A 26 20.58 8.42 8.87
C TRP A 26 19.46 7.59 8.22
N ILE A 27 18.83 8.13 7.17
CA ILE A 27 17.78 7.39 6.42
C ILE A 27 18.37 6.13 5.77
N SER A 28 19.58 6.23 5.23
CA SER A 28 20.28 5.09 4.63
C SER A 28 20.66 4.03 5.67
N GLY A 29 21.09 4.46 6.86
CA GLY A 29 21.43 3.57 7.97
C GLY A 29 20.21 2.85 8.56
N LEU A 30 19.10 3.56 8.76
CA LEU A 30 17.86 2.94 9.23
C LEU A 30 17.29 1.96 8.21
N ALA A 31 17.28 2.34 6.92
CA ALA A 31 16.87 1.42 5.86
C ALA A 31 17.75 0.17 5.85
N PHE A 32 19.08 0.32 5.93
CA PHE A 32 20.00 -0.81 6.04
C PHE A 32 19.69 -1.70 7.25
N ALA A 33 19.46 -1.11 8.44
CA ALA A 33 19.17 -1.88 9.65
C ALA A 33 17.84 -2.64 9.55
N LEU A 34 16.78 -2.01 9.04
CA LEU A 34 15.48 -2.64 8.82
C LEU A 34 15.59 -3.79 7.81
N TRP A 35 16.37 -3.60 6.75
CA TRP A 35 16.59 -4.62 5.74
C TRP A 35 17.45 -5.78 6.23
N ALA A 36 18.52 -5.49 6.96
CA ALA A 36 19.34 -6.52 7.60
C ALA A 36 18.48 -7.34 8.56
N PHE A 37 17.66 -6.67 9.40
CA PHE A 37 16.70 -7.35 10.27
C PHE A 37 15.71 -8.21 9.48
N ALA A 38 15.10 -7.68 8.41
CA ALA A 38 14.16 -8.42 7.59
C ALA A 38 14.81 -9.66 6.96
N VAL A 39 16.02 -9.52 6.40
CA VAL A 39 16.79 -10.63 5.82
C VAL A 39 17.14 -11.68 6.88
N LEU A 40 17.60 -11.27 8.05
CA LEU A 40 17.89 -12.19 9.17
C LEU A 40 16.62 -12.91 9.64
N ALA A 41 15.49 -12.21 9.71
CA ALA A 41 14.19 -12.80 10.03
C ALA A 41 13.76 -13.84 8.99
N GLN A 42 13.98 -13.58 7.69
CA GLN A 42 13.69 -14.53 6.60
C GLN A 42 14.47 -15.83 6.73
N PHE A 43 15.70 -15.78 7.25
CA PHE A 43 16.53 -16.96 7.47
C PHE A 43 16.27 -17.66 8.79
N GLU A 44 15.17 -17.30 9.48
CA GLU A 44 14.79 -17.84 10.79
C GLU A 44 15.89 -17.68 11.86
N LEU A 45 16.84 -16.75 11.64
CA LEU A 45 17.95 -16.47 12.56
C LEU A 45 17.50 -15.64 13.77
N ILE A 46 16.26 -15.15 13.75
CA ILE A 46 15.64 -14.39 14.82
C ILE A 46 14.44 -15.21 15.33
N PRO A 47 14.59 -16.01 16.39
CA PRO A 47 13.60 -17.01 16.79
C PRO A 47 12.20 -16.45 17.08
N PHE A 48 12.10 -15.24 17.63
CA PHE A 48 10.82 -14.64 18.03
C PHE A 48 9.99 -14.09 16.86
N VAL A 49 10.58 -13.89 15.68
CA VAL A 49 9.85 -13.46 14.47
C VAL A 49 9.59 -14.59 13.48
N ARG A 50 10.09 -15.80 13.75
CA ARG A 50 9.98 -16.98 12.87
C ARG A 50 8.54 -17.26 12.44
N ASN A 51 7.60 -17.09 13.36
CA ASN A 51 6.17 -17.34 13.15
C ASN A 51 5.38 -16.07 12.80
N GLY A 52 6.04 -14.90 12.76
CA GLY A 52 5.41 -13.67 12.33
C GLY A 52 5.30 -13.67 10.81
N TRP A 53 4.08 -13.80 10.28
CA TRP A 53 3.83 -13.79 8.84
C TRP A 53 4.42 -12.53 8.17
N ALA A 54 4.36 -11.38 8.85
CA ALA A 54 4.94 -10.10 8.41
C ALA A 54 6.47 -10.11 8.30
N PHE A 55 7.15 -11.11 8.87
CA PHE A 55 8.59 -11.26 8.87
C PHE A 55 9.07 -12.50 8.12
N ASN A 56 8.16 -13.36 7.65
CA ASN A 56 8.47 -14.57 6.93
C ASN A 56 7.96 -14.49 5.48
N LEU A 57 8.45 -13.51 4.74
CA LEU A 57 7.85 -13.02 3.53
C LEU A 57 8.27 -13.79 2.27
N TRP A 58 9.15 -14.79 2.37
CA TRP A 58 9.51 -15.66 1.24
C TRP A 58 9.34 -17.15 1.50
N THR A 59 8.69 -17.54 2.59
CA THR A 59 8.51 -18.97 2.93
C THR A 59 7.74 -19.77 1.90
N TYR A 60 6.93 -19.14 1.07
CA TYR A 60 6.21 -19.84 0.00
C TYR A 60 7.12 -20.20 -1.19
N LEU A 61 8.30 -19.58 -1.32
CA LEU A 61 9.24 -19.85 -2.41
C LEU A 61 10.12 -21.07 -2.11
N PRO A 62 10.65 -21.77 -3.13
CA PRO A 62 11.69 -22.77 -2.96
C PRO A 62 12.93 -22.16 -2.28
N LEU A 63 13.61 -22.93 -1.41
CA LEU A 63 14.76 -22.45 -0.64
C LEU A 63 15.83 -21.72 -1.49
N PRO A 64 16.22 -22.19 -2.69
CA PRO A 64 17.19 -21.46 -3.52
C PRO A 64 16.71 -20.06 -3.93
N ALA A 65 15.42 -19.92 -4.26
CA ALA A 65 14.84 -18.62 -4.62
C ALA A 65 14.82 -17.66 -3.42
N ARG A 66 14.57 -18.17 -2.20
CA ARG A 66 14.67 -17.38 -0.96
C ARG A 66 16.08 -16.81 -0.78
N TRP A 67 17.12 -17.62 -1.00
CA TRP A 67 18.51 -17.17 -0.89
C TRP A 67 18.86 -16.11 -1.93
N VAL A 68 18.49 -16.33 -3.19
CA VAL A 68 18.76 -15.37 -4.26
C VAL A 68 18.08 -14.03 -3.98
N LEU A 69 16.81 -14.03 -3.57
CA LEU A 69 16.09 -12.82 -3.22
C LEU A 69 16.65 -12.17 -1.95
N GLY A 70 17.04 -12.96 -0.94
CA GLY A 70 17.71 -12.48 0.27
C GLY A 70 18.99 -11.73 -0.03
N ILE A 71 19.87 -12.33 -0.81
CA ILE A 71 21.13 -11.73 -1.23
C ILE A 71 20.88 -10.49 -2.08
N ALA A 72 19.94 -10.55 -3.03
CA ALA A 72 19.60 -9.40 -3.87
C ALA A 72 19.07 -8.23 -3.05
N SER A 73 18.09 -8.46 -2.18
CA SER A 73 17.54 -7.45 -1.25
C SER A 73 18.62 -6.85 -0.36
N PHE A 74 19.49 -7.68 0.22
CA PHE A 74 20.60 -7.21 1.03
C PHE A 74 21.60 -6.38 0.21
N ALA A 75 21.90 -6.80 -1.03
CA ALA A 75 22.78 -6.06 -1.92
C ALA A 75 22.24 -4.65 -2.24
N PHE A 76 20.92 -4.48 -2.37
CA PHE A 76 20.32 -3.15 -2.56
C PHE A 76 20.46 -2.20 -1.36
N CYS A 77 20.92 -2.69 -0.21
CA CYS A 77 21.23 -1.84 0.95
C CYS A 77 22.53 -1.04 0.73
N PHE A 78 23.38 -1.42 -0.23
CA PHE A 78 24.61 -0.71 -0.57
C PHE A 78 24.35 0.36 -1.66
N SER A 79 24.82 1.59 -1.44
CA SER A 79 24.64 2.69 -2.40
C SER A 79 25.25 2.39 -3.77
N SER A 80 26.41 1.75 -3.81
CA SER A 80 27.08 1.35 -5.06
C SER A 80 26.25 0.40 -5.93
N VAL A 81 25.47 -0.49 -5.30
CA VAL A 81 24.54 -1.39 -6.00
C VAL A 81 23.34 -0.62 -6.51
N ARG A 82 22.78 0.29 -5.70
CA ARG A 82 21.66 1.16 -6.13
C ARG A 82 22.07 2.04 -7.30
N GLU A 83 23.22 2.71 -7.24
CA GLU A 83 23.75 3.55 -8.33
C GLU A 83 24.01 2.75 -9.62
N ARG A 84 24.45 1.49 -9.50
CA ARG A 84 24.60 0.61 -10.67
C ARG A 84 23.24 0.22 -11.25
N ALA A 85 22.26 -0.09 -10.40
CA ALA A 85 20.90 -0.39 -10.83
C ALA A 85 20.23 0.83 -11.49
N GLU A 86 20.40 2.02 -10.93
CA GLU A 86 19.93 3.28 -11.52
C GLU A 86 20.55 3.52 -12.91
N ARG A 87 21.88 3.37 -13.04
CA ARG A 87 22.55 3.48 -14.34
C ARG A 87 22.06 2.45 -15.36
N LEU A 88 21.80 1.21 -14.93
CA LEU A 88 21.25 0.18 -15.81
C LEU A 88 19.84 0.55 -16.27
N VAL A 89 18.99 1.03 -15.36
CA VAL A 89 17.64 1.51 -15.67
C VAL A 89 17.69 2.66 -16.67
N ASP A 90 18.58 3.64 -16.45
CA ASP A 90 18.75 4.78 -17.35
C ASP A 90 19.28 4.35 -18.72
N ALA A 91 20.21 3.41 -18.78
CA ALA A 91 20.72 2.83 -20.03
C ALA A 91 19.62 2.09 -20.81
N CYS A 92 18.83 1.26 -20.13
CA CYS A 92 17.68 0.60 -20.74
C CYS A 92 16.66 1.61 -21.27
N ARG A 93 16.42 2.70 -20.51
CA ARG A 93 15.48 3.76 -20.89
C ARG A 93 15.97 4.59 -22.07
N ALA A 94 17.29 4.78 -22.23
CA ALA A 94 17.85 5.51 -23.37
C ALA A 94 17.50 4.85 -24.72
N HIS A 95 17.17 3.57 -24.72
CA HIS A 95 16.69 2.84 -25.90
C HIS A 95 15.18 2.90 -26.11
N LEU A 96 14.44 3.56 -25.21
CA LEU A 96 12.99 3.68 -25.27
C LEU A 96 12.57 5.06 -25.84
N PRO A 97 11.43 5.13 -26.54
CA PRO A 97 10.88 6.41 -26.99
C PRO A 97 10.69 7.39 -25.82
N GLY A 98 11.24 8.61 -25.94
CA GLY A 98 11.41 9.56 -24.82
C GLY A 98 10.16 10.29 -24.32
N SER A 99 8.94 9.77 -24.53
CA SER A 99 7.72 10.43 -24.01
C SER A 99 7.34 9.89 -22.63
N ALA A 100 6.79 10.77 -21.79
CA ALA A 100 6.23 10.36 -20.49
C ALA A 100 5.13 9.29 -20.62
N SER A 101 4.40 9.27 -21.75
CA SER A 101 3.42 8.23 -22.06
C SER A 101 4.07 6.86 -22.25
N THR A 102 5.27 6.82 -22.82
CA THR A 102 6.03 5.59 -23.04
C THR A 102 6.44 4.96 -21.71
N SER A 103 6.89 5.75 -20.72
CA SER A 103 7.22 5.25 -19.38
C SER A 103 6.03 4.57 -18.68
N TYR A 104 4.81 5.09 -18.85
CA TYR A 104 3.60 4.45 -18.29
C TYR A 104 3.18 3.19 -19.03
N LEU A 105 3.35 3.13 -20.36
CA LEU A 105 3.10 1.92 -21.14
C LEU A 105 4.04 0.79 -20.70
N TRP A 106 5.33 1.09 -20.49
CA TRP A 106 6.27 0.09 -19.96
C TRP A 106 5.94 -0.34 -18.53
N ALA A 107 5.55 0.60 -17.67
CA ALA A 107 5.08 0.26 -16.33
C ALA A 107 3.85 -0.66 -16.38
N ALA A 108 2.91 -0.41 -17.29
CA ALA A 108 1.74 -1.26 -17.50
C ALA A 108 2.12 -2.64 -18.05
N ALA A 109 3.00 -2.72 -19.04
CA ALA A 109 3.49 -3.99 -19.58
C ALA A 109 4.22 -4.81 -18.50
N PHE A 110 5.09 -4.16 -17.72
CA PHE A 110 5.79 -4.78 -16.60
C PHE A 110 4.83 -5.23 -15.50
N ALA A 111 3.81 -4.43 -15.19
CA ALA A 111 2.74 -4.80 -14.26
C ALA A 111 2.00 -6.07 -14.71
N VAL A 112 1.68 -6.21 -16.01
CA VAL A 112 1.06 -7.42 -16.56
C VAL A 112 2.00 -8.62 -16.44
N LEU A 113 3.28 -8.47 -16.79
CA LEU A 113 4.28 -9.53 -16.66
C LEU A 113 4.44 -9.98 -15.20
N LEU A 114 4.46 -9.04 -14.25
CA LEU A 114 4.53 -9.36 -12.83
C LEU A 114 3.29 -10.08 -12.33
N THR A 115 2.09 -9.69 -12.75
CA THR A 115 0.86 -10.44 -12.43
C THR A 115 0.95 -11.88 -12.96
N GLY A 116 1.49 -12.10 -14.16
CA GLY A 116 1.76 -13.44 -14.68
C GLY A 116 2.77 -14.22 -13.82
N ALA A 117 3.86 -13.56 -13.40
CA ALA A 117 4.85 -14.17 -12.51
C ALA A 117 4.26 -14.52 -11.14
N ALA A 118 3.45 -13.64 -10.55
CA ALA A 118 2.75 -13.89 -9.29
C ALA A 118 1.86 -15.12 -9.37
N TRP A 119 1.16 -15.31 -10.49
CA TRP A 119 0.35 -16.51 -10.71
C TRP A 119 1.18 -17.80 -10.79
N VAL A 120 2.35 -17.75 -11.43
CA VAL A 120 3.26 -18.92 -11.54
C VAL A 120 3.83 -19.29 -10.18
N PHE A 121 4.22 -18.30 -9.38
CA PHE A 121 4.82 -18.47 -8.05
C PHE A 121 3.82 -18.43 -6.91
N ARG A 122 2.52 -18.54 -7.21
CA ARG A 122 1.48 -18.39 -6.21
C ARG A 122 1.53 -19.46 -5.12
N GLU A 123 1.04 -19.10 -3.94
CA GLU A 123 0.69 -20.04 -2.89
C GLU A 123 -0.34 -21.06 -3.41
N ARG A 124 -0.10 -22.34 -3.10
CA ARG A 124 -0.91 -23.46 -3.58
C ARG A 124 -1.77 -24.09 -2.51
N GLU A 125 -1.50 -23.75 -1.26
CA GLU A 125 -2.18 -24.28 -0.09
C GLU A 125 -2.76 -23.09 0.69
N PRO A 126 -3.97 -23.22 1.25
CA PRO A 126 -4.54 -22.22 2.14
C PRO A 126 -3.67 -22.09 3.39
N MET A 127 -3.42 -20.84 3.79
CA MET A 127 -2.72 -20.48 5.03
C MET A 127 -3.43 -19.32 5.72
N GLY A 128 -3.29 -19.20 7.04
CA GLY A 128 -3.82 -18.06 7.80
C GLY A 128 -5.35 -17.93 7.69
N ASP A 129 -5.82 -16.70 7.46
CA ASP A 129 -7.24 -16.33 7.46
C ASP A 129 -8.01 -16.78 6.20
N SER A 130 -7.34 -17.48 5.28
CA SER A 130 -7.93 -17.96 4.03
C SER A 130 -9.16 -18.85 4.23
N ASP A 131 -9.13 -19.75 5.22
CA ASP A 131 -10.26 -20.62 5.55
C ASP A 131 -11.45 -19.83 6.11
N LEU A 132 -11.18 -18.82 6.92
CA LEU A 132 -12.19 -17.95 7.51
C LEU A 132 -12.87 -17.09 6.43
N LEU A 133 -12.10 -16.54 5.50
CA LEU A 133 -12.62 -15.78 4.36
C LEU A 133 -13.46 -16.66 3.42
N ALA A 134 -12.99 -17.87 3.13
CA ALA A 134 -13.73 -18.84 2.33
C ALA A 134 -15.04 -19.27 3.02
N PHE A 135 -14.99 -19.52 4.34
CA PHE A 135 -16.17 -19.85 5.15
C PHE A 135 -17.22 -18.73 5.12
N HIS A 136 -16.82 -17.47 5.33
CA HIS A 136 -17.76 -16.34 5.29
C HIS A 136 -18.42 -16.18 3.93
N ALA A 137 -17.64 -16.30 2.85
CA ALA A 137 -18.19 -16.24 1.50
C ALA A 137 -19.18 -17.40 1.24
N ALA A 138 -18.86 -18.62 1.69
CA ALA A 138 -19.73 -19.78 1.58
C ALA A 138 -21.01 -19.64 2.42
N ALA A 139 -20.94 -18.97 3.57
CA ALA A 139 -22.09 -18.60 4.40
C ALA A 139 -22.96 -17.49 3.79
N GLY A 140 -22.60 -16.99 2.59
CA GLY A 140 -23.32 -15.96 1.87
C GLY A 140 -23.06 -14.54 2.38
N TRP A 141 -22.04 -14.35 3.22
CA TRP A 141 -21.69 -13.05 3.74
C TRP A 141 -20.98 -12.25 2.66
N ARG A 142 -21.54 -11.08 2.33
CA ARG A 142 -20.99 -10.24 1.26
C ARG A 142 -19.74 -9.52 1.70
N PHE A 143 -19.61 -9.26 3.00
CA PHE A 143 -18.43 -8.64 3.57
C PHE A 143 -18.32 -8.97 5.05
N VAL A 144 -17.14 -8.72 5.61
CA VAL A 144 -16.81 -8.85 7.02
C VAL A 144 -16.37 -7.48 7.52
N PHE A 145 -16.90 -7.06 8.66
CA PHE A 145 -16.37 -5.89 9.37
C PHE A 145 -15.16 -6.36 10.19
N GLN A 146 -13.96 -5.80 10.02
CA GLN A 146 -13.60 -4.39 9.77
C GLN A 146 -13.09 -4.07 8.35
N GLU A 147 -13.39 -4.90 7.36
CA GLU A 147 -12.77 -4.87 6.03
C GLU A 147 -13.79 -4.95 4.89
N PRO A 148 -14.80 -4.06 4.89
CA PRO A 148 -15.99 -4.24 4.08
C PRO A 148 -15.69 -4.33 2.58
N GLY A 149 -14.77 -3.50 2.08
CA GLY A 149 -14.41 -3.48 0.68
C GLY A 149 -13.56 -4.66 0.25
N ALA A 150 -12.54 -5.03 1.02
CA ALA A 150 -11.65 -6.13 0.64
C ALA A 150 -12.37 -7.48 0.67
N SER A 151 -13.13 -7.75 1.74
CA SER A 151 -13.96 -8.95 1.84
C SER A 151 -15.08 -8.99 0.80
N TYR A 152 -15.64 -7.83 0.41
CA TYR A 152 -16.57 -7.75 -0.72
C TYR A 152 -15.94 -8.12 -2.06
N TRP A 153 -14.74 -7.63 -2.36
CA TRP A 153 -14.03 -8.06 -3.57
C TRP A 153 -13.73 -9.55 -3.57
N ILE A 154 -13.39 -10.12 -2.42
CA ILE A 154 -13.19 -11.57 -2.25
C ILE A 154 -14.49 -12.34 -2.51
N TYR A 155 -15.61 -11.92 -1.91
CA TYR A 155 -16.93 -12.51 -2.16
C TYR A 155 -17.27 -12.50 -3.66
N GLN A 156 -17.05 -11.36 -4.33
CA GLN A 156 -17.32 -11.23 -5.76
C GLN A 156 -16.38 -12.09 -6.62
N ALA A 157 -15.10 -12.20 -6.25
CA ALA A 157 -14.15 -13.08 -6.92
C ALA A 157 -14.57 -14.55 -6.80
N ILE A 158 -14.97 -15.00 -5.60
CA ILE A 158 -15.48 -16.36 -5.37
C ILE A 158 -16.76 -16.60 -6.19
N LYS A 159 -17.73 -15.68 -6.15
CA LYS A 159 -18.97 -15.81 -6.91
C LYS A 159 -18.72 -15.89 -8.42
N LEU A 160 -17.84 -15.05 -8.94
CA LEU A 160 -17.46 -15.07 -10.34
C LEU A 160 -16.71 -16.36 -10.69
N GLY A 161 -15.69 -16.73 -9.92
CA GLY A 161 -14.89 -17.92 -10.19
C GLY A 161 -15.69 -19.21 -10.12
N THR A 162 -16.56 -19.37 -9.12
CA THR A 162 -17.47 -20.53 -9.02
C THR A 162 -18.45 -20.62 -10.20
N SER A 163 -18.86 -19.48 -10.78
CA SER A 163 -19.65 -19.50 -12.02
C SER A 163 -18.89 -20.05 -13.24
N TYR A 164 -17.56 -20.10 -13.18
CA TYR A 164 -16.68 -20.75 -14.15
C TYR A 164 -16.13 -22.11 -13.66
N GLY A 165 -16.67 -22.65 -12.56
CA GLY A 165 -16.22 -23.92 -11.99
C GLY A 165 -14.89 -23.87 -11.25
N LEU A 166 -14.39 -22.68 -10.90
CA LEU A 166 -13.19 -22.54 -10.07
C LEU A 166 -13.52 -22.77 -8.58
N GLU A 167 -12.59 -23.37 -7.87
CA GLU A 167 -12.65 -23.46 -6.41
C GLU A 167 -12.54 -22.06 -5.76
N PRO A 168 -13.13 -21.85 -4.56
CA PRO A 168 -13.04 -20.56 -3.87
C PRO A 168 -11.61 -20.08 -3.65
N PHE A 169 -10.71 -20.96 -3.20
CA PHE A 169 -9.29 -20.65 -2.98
C PHE A 169 -8.64 -20.10 -4.25
N VAL A 170 -8.79 -20.82 -5.37
CA VAL A 170 -8.25 -20.42 -6.68
C VAL A 170 -8.79 -19.06 -7.11
N SER A 171 -10.09 -18.82 -6.89
CA SER A 171 -10.76 -17.56 -7.24
C SER A 171 -10.16 -16.36 -6.50
N VAL A 172 -9.86 -16.52 -5.21
CA VAL A 172 -9.22 -15.47 -4.41
C VAL A 172 -7.74 -15.32 -4.76
N SER A 173 -7.02 -16.41 -5.01
CA SER A 173 -5.64 -16.34 -5.47
C SER A 173 -5.51 -15.59 -6.80
N VAL A 174 -6.48 -15.74 -7.73
CA VAL A 174 -6.55 -14.93 -8.96
C VAL A 174 -6.68 -13.45 -8.62
N LEU A 175 -7.62 -13.07 -7.74
CA LEU A 175 -7.78 -11.68 -7.30
C LEU A 175 -6.49 -11.12 -6.71
N SER A 176 -5.85 -11.87 -5.79
CA SER A 176 -4.57 -11.50 -5.17
C SER A 176 -3.47 -11.25 -6.23
N CYS A 177 -3.33 -12.14 -7.22
CA CYS A 177 -2.36 -11.97 -8.31
C CYS A 177 -2.67 -10.77 -9.21
N LEU A 178 -3.95 -10.54 -9.52
CA LEU A 178 -4.40 -9.40 -10.32
C LEU A 178 -4.12 -8.07 -9.63
N CYS A 179 -4.03 -8.02 -8.29
CA CYS A 179 -3.67 -6.82 -7.54
C CYS A 179 -2.20 -6.40 -7.70
N LEU A 180 -1.26 -7.31 -8.05
CA LEU A 180 0.16 -6.96 -8.15
C LEU A 180 0.43 -5.89 -9.20
N GLY A 181 -0.14 -6.04 -10.40
CA GLY A 181 0.09 -5.12 -11.50
C GLY A 181 -0.34 -3.69 -11.17
N PRO A 182 -1.62 -3.46 -10.80
CA PRO A 182 -2.08 -2.16 -10.31
C PRO A 182 -1.25 -1.63 -9.15
N PHE A 183 -0.91 -2.46 -8.16
CA PHE A 183 -0.07 -2.04 -7.04
C PHE A 183 1.28 -1.49 -7.51
N VAL A 184 2.00 -2.22 -8.38
CA VAL A 184 3.30 -1.81 -8.91
C VAL A 184 3.19 -0.54 -9.74
N PHE A 185 2.17 -0.44 -10.59
CA PHE A 185 1.94 0.76 -11.40
C PHE A 185 1.72 2.01 -10.52
N LEU A 186 0.85 1.89 -9.52
CA LEU A 186 0.52 2.98 -8.59
C LEU A 186 1.72 3.34 -7.71
N LEU A 187 2.43 2.33 -7.19
CA LEU A 187 3.63 2.51 -6.37
C LEU A 187 4.76 3.16 -7.17
N TYR A 188 4.93 2.79 -8.45
CA TYR A 188 5.85 3.47 -9.35
C TYR A 188 5.45 4.93 -9.55
N GLY A 189 4.16 5.22 -9.74
CA GLY A 189 3.64 6.59 -9.80
C GLY A 189 3.96 7.41 -8.54
N ALA A 190 3.73 6.83 -7.37
CA ALA A 190 4.07 7.42 -6.08
C ALA A 190 5.59 7.69 -5.95
N ALA A 191 6.40 6.66 -6.18
CA ALA A 191 7.86 6.74 -6.08
C ALA A 191 8.43 7.76 -7.07
N ARG A 192 7.88 7.83 -8.30
CA ARG A 192 8.29 8.82 -9.31
C ARG A 192 7.96 10.25 -8.89
N SER A 193 6.77 10.48 -8.33
CA SER A 193 6.37 11.80 -7.82
C SER A 193 7.29 12.27 -6.69
N LEU A 194 7.77 11.36 -5.84
CA LEU A 194 8.59 11.66 -4.69
C LEU A 194 10.10 11.74 -5.01
N LEU A 195 10.63 10.74 -5.72
CA LEU A 195 12.06 10.49 -5.90
C LEU A 195 12.58 10.78 -7.31
N GLY A 196 11.69 11.03 -8.27
CA GLY A 196 12.03 11.21 -9.69
C GLY A 196 12.10 9.89 -10.47
N GLU A 197 12.30 10.00 -11.78
CA GLU A 197 12.06 8.90 -12.72
C GLU A 197 13.14 7.81 -12.69
N SER A 198 14.39 8.13 -12.40
CA SER A 198 15.50 7.17 -12.34
C SER A 198 15.49 6.34 -11.05
N ARG A 199 15.07 6.94 -9.93
CA ARG A 199 15.05 6.28 -8.61
C ARG A 199 13.78 5.47 -8.33
N ALA A 200 12.68 5.79 -9.02
CA ALA A 200 11.40 5.13 -8.79
C ALA A 200 11.44 3.61 -8.98
N PRO A 201 12.05 3.04 -10.05
CA PRO A 201 12.12 1.59 -10.20
C PRO A 201 12.89 0.90 -9.08
N VAL A 202 13.97 1.51 -8.58
CA VAL A 202 14.76 0.96 -7.47
C VAL A 202 13.96 0.97 -6.16
N ALA A 203 13.23 2.05 -5.89
CA ALA A 203 12.35 2.12 -4.72
C ALA A 203 11.22 1.08 -4.78
N VAL A 204 10.61 0.88 -5.95
CA VAL A 204 9.59 -0.16 -6.16
C VAL A 204 10.20 -1.56 -5.97
N ALA A 205 11.37 -1.81 -6.57
CA ALA A 205 12.07 -3.08 -6.44
C ALA A 205 12.39 -3.40 -4.98
N LEU A 206 12.88 -2.42 -4.22
CA LEU A 206 13.10 -2.53 -2.78
C LEU A 206 11.79 -2.91 -2.06
N VAL A 207 10.69 -2.19 -2.25
CA VAL A 207 9.43 -2.51 -1.56
C VAL A 207 8.95 -3.94 -1.90
N LEU A 208 9.02 -4.34 -3.17
CA LEU A 208 8.63 -5.69 -3.58
C LEU A 208 9.54 -6.76 -2.99
N SER A 209 10.84 -6.54 -3.05
CA SER A 209 11.84 -7.46 -2.50
C SER A 209 11.87 -7.42 -0.97
N ALA A 210 11.16 -6.50 -0.32
CA ALA A 210 10.99 -6.48 1.12
C ALA A 210 9.97 -7.52 1.56
N GLY A 211 9.52 -8.39 0.64
CA GLY A 211 8.56 -9.44 0.91
C GLY A 211 7.13 -9.09 0.53
N MET A 212 6.87 -7.83 0.18
CA MET A 212 5.54 -7.35 -0.22
C MET A 212 4.98 -8.12 -1.43
N ALA A 213 5.84 -8.65 -2.29
CA ALA A 213 5.43 -9.50 -3.41
C ALA A 213 4.63 -10.75 -2.98
N ARG A 214 4.86 -11.26 -1.75
CA ARG A 214 4.12 -12.41 -1.20
C ARG A 214 2.62 -12.19 -1.17
N VAL A 215 2.21 -11.00 -0.73
CA VAL A 215 0.80 -10.65 -0.53
C VAL A 215 0.00 -10.81 -1.83
N PHE A 216 0.68 -10.64 -2.97
CA PHE A 216 0.08 -10.77 -4.29
C PHE A 216 0.34 -12.12 -4.96
N ALA A 217 1.19 -12.99 -4.39
CA ALA A 217 1.48 -14.31 -4.93
C ALA A 217 0.38 -15.31 -4.54
N GLY A 218 -0.88 -14.97 -4.83
CA GLY A 218 -2.04 -15.80 -4.55
C GLY A 218 -2.36 -16.01 -3.07
N HIS A 219 -1.70 -15.27 -2.17
CA HIS A 219 -1.98 -15.27 -0.75
C HIS A 219 -3.42 -14.78 -0.51
N VAL A 220 -4.21 -15.63 0.14
CA VAL A 220 -5.66 -15.42 0.32
C VAL A 220 -5.89 -14.65 1.61
N GLU A 221 -5.68 -13.34 1.53
CA GLU A 221 -5.95 -12.37 2.59
C GLU A 221 -6.50 -11.06 1.99
N VAL A 222 -7.05 -10.21 2.84
CA VAL A 222 -7.60 -8.90 2.46
C VAL A 222 -6.55 -7.85 2.06
N TYR A 223 -5.26 -8.13 2.28
CA TYR A 223 -4.21 -7.14 2.16
C TYR A 223 -3.90 -6.78 0.71
N ALA A 224 -4.08 -7.68 -0.26
CA ALA A 224 -3.81 -7.37 -1.67
C ALA A 224 -4.64 -6.17 -2.18
N PRO A 225 -5.99 -6.16 -2.05
CA PRO A 225 -6.81 -4.98 -2.37
C PRO A 225 -6.44 -3.73 -1.55
N LEU A 226 -6.17 -3.90 -0.24
CA LEU A 226 -5.79 -2.81 0.65
C LEU A 226 -4.50 -2.11 0.19
N LEU A 227 -3.49 -2.89 -0.20
CA LEU A 227 -2.20 -2.34 -0.63
C LEU A 227 -2.32 -1.60 -1.97
N VAL A 228 -3.17 -2.07 -2.89
CA VAL A 228 -3.50 -1.34 -4.12
C VAL A 228 -4.12 0.02 -3.78
N ALA A 229 -5.13 0.04 -2.91
CA ALA A 229 -5.77 1.29 -2.47
C ALA A 229 -4.78 2.22 -1.74
N THR A 230 -3.91 1.65 -0.90
CA THR A 230 -2.85 2.40 -0.21
C THR A 230 -1.86 3.02 -1.20
N ALA A 231 -1.42 2.28 -2.22
CA ALA A 231 -0.55 2.80 -3.26
C ALA A 231 -1.23 3.90 -4.08
N PHE A 232 -2.55 3.78 -4.33
CA PHE A 232 -3.34 4.83 -4.97
C PHE A 232 -3.40 6.10 -4.12
N TYR A 233 -3.62 5.96 -2.81
CA TYR A 233 -3.56 7.07 -1.86
C TYR A 233 -2.19 7.77 -1.88
N LEU A 234 -1.09 7.01 -1.75
CA LEU A 234 0.26 7.56 -1.77
C LEU A 234 0.57 8.29 -3.07
N TRP A 235 0.18 7.71 -4.22
CA TRP A 235 0.43 8.34 -5.52
C TRP A 235 -0.33 9.65 -5.66
N THR A 236 -1.61 9.66 -5.33
CA THR A 236 -2.45 10.86 -5.45
C THR A 236 -2.01 11.94 -4.45
N ALA A 237 -1.64 11.57 -3.22
CA ALA A 237 -1.10 12.48 -2.22
C ALA A 237 0.22 13.13 -2.68
N PHE A 238 1.19 12.35 -3.17
CA PHE A 238 2.46 12.88 -3.67
C PHE A 238 2.30 13.70 -4.96
N ALA A 239 1.39 13.30 -5.84
CA ALA A 239 1.06 14.10 -7.02
C ALA A 239 0.51 15.46 -6.58
N HIS A 240 -0.46 15.49 -5.65
CA HIS A 240 -1.04 16.72 -5.13
C HIS A 240 0.02 17.61 -4.47
N MET A 241 0.94 17.03 -3.69
CA MET A 241 2.07 17.75 -3.09
C MET A 241 3.01 18.40 -4.13
N LYS A 242 3.09 17.84 -5.34
CA LYS A 242 3.86 18.41 -6.45
C LYS A 242 3.03 19.36 -7.33
N GLY A 243 1.85 19.77 -6.87
CA GLY A 243 0.93 20.61 -7.64
C GLY A 243 0.31 19.92 -8.85
N ARG A 244 0.31 18.57 -8.87
CA ARG A 244 -0.26 17.76 -9.95
C ARG A 244 -1.52 17.05 -9.48
N GLY A 245 -2.62 17.19 -10.21
CA GLY A 245 -3.89 16.52 -9.88
C GLY A 245 -4.81 17.36 -9.00
N GLN A 246 -5.93 16.76 -8.60
CA GLN A 246 -7.02 17.45 -7.93
C GLN A 246 -6.94 17.27 -6.41
N GLY A 247 -7.17 18.35 -5.66
CA GLY A 247 -6.97 18.35 -4.20
C GLY A 247 -7.91 17.47 -3.39
N TRP A 248 -9.03 17.02 -3.96
CA TRP A 248 -9.95 16.08 -3.31
C TRP A 248 -9.56 14.60 -3.55
N LEU A 249 -8.73 14.32 -4.57
CA LEU A 249 -8.40 12.96 -4.97
C LEU A 249 -7.66 12.16 -3.88
N PRO A 250 -6.69 12.72 -3.13
CA PRO A 250 -6.08 12.02 -2.00
C PRO A 250 -7.10 11.64 -0.92
N ALA A 251 -8.11 12.49 -0.67
CA ALA A 251 -9.15 12.20 0.30
C ALA A 251 -10.04 11.04 -0.17
N LEU A 252 -10.44 11.02 -1.45
CA LEU A 252 -11.20 9.90 -2.01
C LEU A 252 -10.38 8.61 -1.95
N ALA A 253 -9.11 8.67 -2.35
CA ALA A 253 -8.23 7.52 -2.34
C ALA A 253 -8.05 6.95 -0.92
N LEU A 254 -7.87 7.80 0.10
CA LEU A 254 -7.86 7.35 1.49
C LEU A 254 -9.19 6.73 1.91
N GLY A 255 -10.31 7.31 1.47
CA GLY A 255 -11.64 6.76 1.69
C GLY A 255 -11.81 5.35 1.13
N VAL A 256 -11.29 5.10 -0.08
CA VAL A 256 -11.25 3.77 -0.68
C VAL A 256 -10.37 2.83 0.14
N THR A 257 -9.22 3.28 0.62
CA THR A 257 -8.33 2.49 1.49
C THR A 257 -9.01 2.12 2.82
N ILE A 258 -9.68 3.05 3.48
CA ILE A 258 -10.45 2.79 4.72
C ILE A 258 -11.62 1.84 4.44
N TRP A 259 -12.30 2.01 3.31
CA TRP A 259 -13.34 1.08 2.88
C TRP A 259 -12.78 -0.32 2.68
N THR A 260 -11.58 -0.49 2.11
CA THR A 260 -10.96 -1.83 1.99
C THR A 260 -10.63 -2.43 3.35
N HIS A 261 -10.07 -1.64 4.29
CA HIS A 261 -9.75 -2.10 5.64
C HIS A 261 -9.67 -0.93 6.64
N LEU A 262 -10.33 -1.06 7.79
CA LEU A 262 -10.45 0.01 8.79
C LEU A 262 -9.11 0.44 9.42
N SER A 263 -8.11 -0.46 9.47
CA SER A 263 -6.77 -0.10 9.96
C SER A 263 -6.14 1.07 9.19
N ALA A 264 -6.56 1.31 7.95
CA ALA A 264 -6.11 2.47 7.16
C ALA A 264 -6.49 3.83 7.77
N LEU A 265 -7.35 3.86 8.81
CA LEU A 265 -7.54 5.05 9.65
C LEU A 265 -6.21 5.59 10.20
N MET A 266 -5.18 4.74 10.36
CA MET A 266 -3.84 5.18 10.75
C MET A 266 -3.19 6.18 9.76
N LEU A 267 -3.70 6.26 8.52
CA LEU A 267 -3.24 7.20 7.50
C LEU A 267 -3.97 8.55 7.53
N VAL A 268 -5.05 8.70 8.31
CA VAL A 268 -5.79 9.97 8.44
C VAL A 268 -4.90 11.15 8.84
N PRO A 269 -3.95 11.01 9.81
CA PRO A 269 -3.02 12.09 10.13
C PRO A 269 -2.20 12.57 8.91
N SER A 270 -1.88 11.68 7.97
CA SER A 270 -1.14 12.05 6.76
C SER A 270 -1.99 12.85 5.76
N LEU A 271 -3.29 12.57 5.64
CA LEU A 271 -4.22 13.38 4.86
C LEU A 271 -4.41 14.76 5.49
N MET A 272 -4.57 14.78 6.81
CA MET A 272 -4.73 15.99 7.62
C MET A 272 -3.55 16.96 7.49
N ALA A 273 -2.34 16.43 7.33
CA ALA A 273 -1.13 17.23 7.16
C ALA A 273 -0.96 17.82 5.75
N LEU A 274 -1.67 17.30 4.73
CA LEU A 274 -1.51 17.75 3.33
C LEU A 274 -1.69 19.27 3.12
N PRO A 275 -2.67 19.96 3.73
CA PRO A 275 -2.79 21.41 3.56
C PRO A 275 -1.53 22.15 4.02
N TRP A 276 -0.93 21.75 5.15
CA TRP A 276 0.33 22.33 5.63
C TRP A 276 1.51 22.05 4.72
N LEU A 277 1.50 20.91 4.01
CA LEU A 277 2.56 20.54 3.09
C LEU A 277 2.41 21.15 1.68
N THR A 278 1.24 21.73 1.37
CA THR A 278 0.91 22.19 0.00
C THR A 278 0.57 23.67 -0.11
N GLU A 279 0.27 24.34 1.00
CA GLU A 279 -0.10 25.75 1.03
C GLU A 279 0.96 26.55 1.80
N ASP A 280 1.42 27.67 1.24
CA ASP A 280 2.47 28.49 1.88
C ASP A 280 2.04 29.06 3.24
N ARG A 281 0.75 29.39 3.40
CA ARG A 281 0.16 29.98 4.61
C ARG A 281 -1.33 29.65 4.75
N PRO A 282 -1.71 28.43 5.16
CA PRO A 282 -3.11 28.09 5.36
C PRO A 282 -3.71 28.91 6.51
N THR A 283 -4.82 29.60 6.25
CA THR A 283 -5.60 30.24 7.32
C THR A 283 -6.31 29.17 8.14
N VAL A 284 -6.53 29.41 9.45
CA VAL A 284 -7.24 28.45 10.32
C VAL A 284 -8.62 28.10 9.77
N VAL A 285 -9.34 29.10 9.24
CA VAL A 285 -10.67 28.91 8.63
C VAL A 285 -10.58 28.11 7.33
N GLY A 286 -9.61 28.40 6.47
CA GLY A 286 -9.38 27.66 5.23
C GLY A 286 -9.02 26.20 5.49
N TYR A 287 -8.15 25.98 6.48
CA TYR A 287 -7.76 24.65 6.95
C TYR A 287 -8.97 23.86 7.46
N GLY A 288 -9.80 24.45 8.32
CA GLY A 288 -11.02 23.82 8.82
C GLY A 288 -12.02 23.46 7.72
N LYS A 289 -12.26 24.38 6.77
CA LYS A 289 -13.13 24.10 5.60
C LYS A 289 -12.60 22.94 4.77
N ARG A 290 -11.29 22.90 4.54
CA ARG A 290 -10.64 21.82 3.79
C ARG A 290 -10.76 20.48 4.50
N TRP A 291 -10.58 20.45 5.81
CA TRP A 291 -10.77 19.25 6.62
C TRP A 291 -12.18 18.68 6.55
N VAL A 292 -13.21 19.55 6.66
CA VAL A 292 -14.61 19.10 6.53
C VAL A 292 -14.85 18.52 5.14
N ARG A 293 -14.41 19.21 4.08
CA ARG A 293 -14.54 18.73 2.70
C ARG A 293 -13.84 17.39 2.51
N ASP A 294 -12.56 17.30 2.89
CA ASP A 294 -11.74 16.11 2.69
C ASP A 294 -12.27 14.94 3.55
N GLY A 295 -12.80 15.21 4.75
CA GLY A 295 -13.50 14.23 5.58
C GLY A 295 -14.77 13.67 4.91
N LEU A 296 -15.60 14.53 4.31
CA LEU A 296 -16.80 14.11 3.57
C LEU A 296 -16.44 13.27 2.33
N VAL A 297 -15.43 13.70 1.57
CA VAL A 297 -14.95 12.96 0.39
C VAL A 297 -14.35 11.61 0.80
N CYS A 298 -13.61 11.56 1.90
CA CYS A 298 -13.04 10.34 2.47
C CYS A 298 -14.13 9.37 2.97
N ALA A 299 -15.23 9.88 3.55
CA ALA A 299 -16.35 9.04 3.98
C ALA A 299 -17.20 8.49 2.82
N ALA A 300 -17.13 9.12 1.63
CA ALA A 300 -18.02 8.82 0.51
C ALA A 300 -17.98 7.35 0.03
N PRO A 301 -16.83 6.68 -0.15
CA PRO A 301 -16.80 5.29 -0.60
C PRO A 301 -17.57 4.33 0.31
N LEU A 302 -17.38 4.45 1.63
CA LEU A 302 -18.07 3.61 2.61
C LEU A 302 -19.57 3.93 2.66
N ALA A 303 -19.93 5.22 2.64
CA ALA A 303 -21.33 5.65 2.63
C ALA A 303 -22.07 5.15 1.38
N VAL A 304 -21.48 5.31 0.20
CA VAL A 304 -22.03 4.81 -1.07
C VAL A 304 -22.17 3.29 -1.02
N PHE A 305 -21.17 2.57 -0.51
CA PHE A 305 -21.25 1.12 -0.37
C PHE A 305 -22.44 0.67 0.48
N PHE A 306 -22.62 1.24 1.68
CA PHE A 306 -23.76 0.87 2.53
C PHE A 306 -25.11 1.29 1.95
N LEU A 307 -25.19 2.45 1.28
CA LEU A 307 -26.40 2.86 0.57
C LEU A 307 -26.77 1.90 -0.55
N LEU A 308 -25.79 1.41 -1.31
CA LEU A 308 -26.02 0.41 -2.35
C LEU A 308 -26.48 -0.93 -1.78
N LEU A 309 -25.90 -1.39 -0.66
CA LEU A 309 -26.35 -2.59 0.04
C LEU A 309 -27.79 -2.45 0.55
N PHE A 310 -28.13 -1.29 1.11
CA PHE A 310 -29.49 -0.99 1.57
C PHE A 310 -30.47 -1.05 0.41
N TRP A 311 -30.15 -0.37 -0.70
CA TRP A 311 -31.00 -0.34 -1.89
C TRP A 311 -31.15 -1.72 -2.54
N ALA A 312 -30.11 -2.55 -2.49
CA ALA A 312 -30.14 -3.94 -2.96
C ALA A 312 -30.86 -4.91 -2.01
N GLY A 313 -31.39 -4.43 -0.88
CA GLY A 313 -32.12 -5.25 0.09
C GLY A 313 -31.24 -6.18 0.93
N HIS A 314 -29.96 -5.85 1.09
CA HIS A 314 -29.01 -6.65 1.90
C HIS A 314 -29.02 -6.22 3.38
N THR A 315 -30.21 -6.21 3.98
CA THR A 315 -30.43 -5.71 5.36
C THR A 315 -29.68 -6.53 6.41
N GLU A 316 -29.57 -7.86 6.23
CA GLU A 316 -28.82 -8.71 7.17
C GLU A 316 -27.33 -8.37 7.24
N ASP A 317 -26.70 -8.07 6.09
CA ASP A 317 -25.30 -7.65 6.04
C ASP A 317 -25.11 -6.29 6.74
N LEU A 318 -26.08 -5.37 6.59
CA LEU A 318 -26.09 -4.07 7.27
C LEU A 318 -26.28 -4.21 8.78
N ASP A 319 -27.21 -5.07 9.22
CA ASP A 319 -27.46 -5.33 10.63
C ASP A 319 -26.22 -5.90 11.30
N ARG A 320 -25.53 -6.87 10.65
CA ARG A 320 -24.24 -7.40 11.13
C ARG A 320 -23.18 -6.31 11.27
N ALA A 321 -23.04 -5.46 10.26
CA ALA A 321 -22.08 -4.36 10.29
C ALA A 321 -22.39 -3.34 11.39
N TRP A 322 -23.66 -3.01 11.58
CA TRP A 322 -24.13 -2.13 12.64
C TRP A 322 -23.84 -2.69 14.02
N GLN A 323 -24.21 -3.95 14.28
CA GLN A 323 -23.93 -4.62 15.54
C GLN A 323 -22.44 -4.64 15.84
N ARG A 324 -21.61 -4.96 14.83
CA ARG A 324 -20.16 -4.95 14.99
C ARG A 324 -19.60 -3.54 15.26
N GLY A 325 -20.17 -2.52 14.64
CA GLY A 325 -19.84 -1.13 14.93
C GLY A 325 -20.15 -0.74 16.37
N LEU A 326 -21.32 -1.15 16.89
CA LEU A 326 -21.70 -0.95 18.29
C LEU A 326 -20.76 -1.68 19.26
N GLU A 327 -20.35 -2.90 18.93
CA GLU A 327 -19.36 -3.66 19.71
C GLU A 327 -18.01 -2.94 19.77
N VAL A 328 -17.48 -2.48 18.63
CA VAL A 328 -16.20 -1.76 18.56
C VAL A 328 -16.28 -0.41 19.29
N ALA A 329 -17.45 0.25 19.28
CA ALA A 329 -17.71 1.45 20.06
C ALA A 329 -17.88 1.19 21.58
N GLY A 330 -17.91 -0.07 22.01
CA GLY A 330 -18.13 -0.45 23.41
C GLY A 330 -19.57 -0.24 23.90
N TRP A 331 -20.53 -0.09 22.98
CA TRP A 331 -21.96 0.15 23.30
C TRP A 331 -22.76 -1.14 23.41
N SER A 332 -22.21 -2.26 22.94
CA SER A 332 -22.78 -3.60 23.08
C SER A 332 -21.76 -4.49 23.81
N GLN A 333 -22.19 -5.09 24.93
CA GLN A 333 -21.49 -6.24 25.51
C GLN A 333 -22.05 -7.50 24.88
N ALA A 334 -21.56 -7.87 23.69
CA ALA A 334 -21.82 -9.22 23.22
C ALA A 334 -21.18 -10.21 24.22
N GLU A 335 -21.98 -11.11 24.79
CA GLU A 335 -21.50 -12.24 25.62
C GLU A 335 -20.43 -13.08 24.88
N VAL A 336 -20.42 -13.00 23.55
CA VAL A 336 -19.54 -13.74 22.62
C VAL A 336 -18.31 -12.91 22.15
N SER A 337 -18.15 -11.66 22.61
CA SER A 337 -17.08 -10.74 22.16
C SER A 337 -15.64 -11.28 22.38
N LYS A 338 -15.47 -12.34 23.18
CA LYS A 338 -14.19 -13.01 23.43
C LYS A 338 -13.77 -14.02 22.36
N GLY A 339 -14.67 -14.49 21.49
CA GLY A 339 -14.43 -15.68 20.68
C GLY A 339 -13.77 -15.48 19.31
N TRP A 340 -13.90 -14.30 18.70
CA TRP A 340 -13.59 -14.12 17.27
C TRP A 340 -12.20 -13.54 16.99
N TRP A 341 -11.59 -12.84 17.96
CA TRP A 341 -10.22 -12.32 17.83
C TRP A 341 -9.15 -13.28 18.39
N VAL A 342 -9.54 -14.33 19.11
CA VAL A 342 -8.63 -15.23 19.83
C VAL A 342 -8.81 -16.67 19.35
N ARG A 343 -8.59 -16.91 18.06
CA ARG A 343 -8.27 -18.25 17.55
C ARG A 343 -7.17 -18.14 16.49
N GLY A 344 -5.97 -17.88 16.98
CA GLY A 344 -4.72 -18.35 16.40
C GLY A 344 -4.16 -19.46 17.27
#